data_AF-A0AAW4JCJ0-F1
#
_entry.id   AF-A0AAW4JCJ0-F1
#
_cell.length_a   1.000
_cell.length_b   1.000
_cell.length_c   1.000
_cell.angle_alpha   90.00
_cell.angle_beta   90.00
_cell.angle_gamma   90.00
#
_symmetry.space_group_name_H-M   'P 1'
#
loop_
_entity.id
_entity.type
_entity.pdbx_description
1 polymer ?
#
loop_
_entity_poly.entity_id
_entity_poly.type
_entity_poly.pdbx_seq_one_letter_code
_entity_poly.pdbx_strand_id
1 'polypeptide(L)'
;MERLGASDARVLLNAAVRTPLDEGVRERILAEAGGNPLALLELPRNIRSPYWAGGFELPDALSVPRRLEESFRRRSASLPPQTQLLLLVAAPEPTGDVALLWRAAAHLGLAREATTPAEVAGLLEIDVRVRFRHPLVRSAVYQAATLPDRRRAHGALAEATDPQAGPDRRAWHRAQSVLGADEEVAEGLERSAERARACGGLAAAAAFLQRAAELSPEPGARARRALAGAHAKHESGAPEAALELLAVAAVGPLDPLPRARLELLRAQIGFHLTRDSDGPLRAAAHL
;
A
#
# COMPACT_ATOMS: atom_id res chain seq x y z
N MET A 1 1.81 -30.21 -4.15
CA MET A 1 2.25 -29.56 -2.90
C MET A 1 1.03 -29.26 -2.08
N GLU A 2 1.00 -29.75 -0.84
CA GLU A 2 -0.12 -29.59 0.08
C GLU A 2 -0.16 -28.14 0.61
N ARG A 3 -1.36 -27.60 0.82
CA ARG A 3 -1.54 -26.26 1.39
C ARG A 3 -1.40 -26.33 2.90
N LEU A 4 -0.65 -25.40 3.47
CA LEU A 4 -0.48 -25.25 4.92
C LEU A 4 -1.72 -24.65 5.57
N GLY A 5 -2.03 -25.11 6.78
CA GLY A 5 -2.98 -24.46 7.68
C GLY A 5 -2.49 -23.07 8.13
N ALA A 6 -3.39 -22.26 8.67
CA ALA A 6 -3.09 -20.86 9.02
C ALA A 6 -1.94 -20.72 10.06
N SER A 7 -1.85 -21.62 11.03
CA SER A 7 -0.74 -21.65 12.01
C SER A 7 0.59 -21.90 11.33
N ASP A 8 0.65 -22.91 10.47
CA ASP A 8 1.89 -23.41 9.87
C ASP A 8 2.38 -22.44 8.78
N ALA A 9 1.44 -21.82 8.05
CA ALA A 9 1.74 -20.74 7.13
C ALA A 9 2.40 -19.55 7.84
N ARG A 10 1.92 -19.21 9.04
CA ARG A 10 2.43 -18.10 9.88
C ARG A 10 3.80 -18.42 10.47
N VAL A 11 4.04 -19.67 10.88
CA VAL A 11 5.35 -20.16 11.30
C VAL A 11 6.36 -20.13 10.14
N LEU A 12 5.98 -20.63 8.96
CA LEU A 12 6.87 -20.65 7.79
C LEU A 12 7.23 -19.24 7.34
N LEU A 13 6.26 -18.31 7.29
CA LEU A 13 6.51 -16.91 6.95
C LEU A 13 7.50 -16.26 7.93
N ASN A 14 7.33 -16.49 9.24
CA ASN A 14 8.23 -15.95 10.25
C ASN A 14 9.65 -16.50 10.14
N ALA A 15 9.80 -17.78 9.81
CA ALA A 15 11.12 -18.38 9.60
C ALA A 15 11.80 -17.85 8.33
N ALA A 16 11.02 -17.47 7.31
CA ALA A 16 11.53 -17.00 6.03
C ALA A 16 11.99 -15.53 6.05
N VAL A 17 11.43 -14.70 6.93
CA VAL A 17 11.72 -13.26 6.98
C VAL A 17 12.68 -12.95 8.12
N ARG A 18 13.83 -12.35 7.79
CA ARG A 18 14.89 -11.99 8.76
C ARG A 18 14.60 -10.70 9.54
N THR A 19 13.62 -9.91 9.09
CA THR A 19 13.20 -8.65 9.70
C THR A 19 11.75 -8.75 10.19
N PRO A 20 11.39 -8.09 11.30
CA PRO A 20 10.00 -8.04 11.74
C PRO A 20 9.11 -7.46 10.64
N LEU A 21 8.08 -8.21 10.24
CA LEU A 21 7.02 -7.70 9.38
C LEU A 21 5.95 -7.02 10.23
N ASP A 22 5.50 -5.86 9.77
CA ASP A 22 4.25 -5.25 10.22
C ASP A 22 3.09 -6.24 10.10
N GLU A 23 2.16 -6.23 11.06
CA GLU A 23 1.08 -7.22 11.13
C GLU A 23 0.14 -7.14 9.91
N GLY A 24 -0.08 -5.95 9.36
CA GLY A 24 -0.87 -5.78 8.13
C GLY A 24 -0.18 -6.40 6.91
N VAL A 25 1.14 -6.23 6.80
CA VAL A 25 1.95 -6.87 5.74
C VAL A 25 1.95 -8.38 5.90
N ARG A 26 2.09 -8.88 7.13
CA ARG A 26 2.06 -10.31 7.46
C ARG A 26 0.72 -10.94 7.08
N GLU A 27 -0.38 -10.37 7.55
CA GLU A 27 -1.73 -10.87 7.24
C GLU A 27 -1.99 -10.86 5.74
N ARG A 28 -1.46 -9.87 5.03
CA ARG A 28 -1.55 -9.80 3.58
C ARG A 28 -0.74 -10.87 2.88
N ILE A 29 0.50 -11.13 3.28
CA ILE A 29 1.30 -12.22 2.70
C ILE A 29 0.63 -13.57 2.96
N LEU A 30 0.09 -13.77 4.16
CA LEU A 30 -0.64 -14.99 4.51
C LEU A 30 -1.90 -15.15 3.65
N ALA A 31 -2.66 -14.08 3.46
CA ALA A 31 -3.83 -14.06 2.59
C ALA A 31 -3.47 -14.30 1.12
N GLU A 32 -2.41 -13.66 0.62
CA GLU A 32 -1.96 -13.77 -0.78
C GLU A 32 -1.31 -15.13 -1.09
N ALA A 33 -0.57 -15.70 -0.14
CA ALA A 33 0.04 -17.01 -0.31
C ALA A 33 -0.98 -18.15 -0.21
N GLY A 34 -2.09 -17.97 0.50
CA GLY A 34 -3.19 -18.95 0.56
C GLY A 34 -2.72 -20.34 1.02
N GLY A 35 -1.77 -20.39 1.95
CA GLY A 35 -1.17 -21.63 2.44
C GLY A 35 -0.19 -22.31 1.47
N ASN A 36 0.16 -21.71 0.33
CA ASN A 36 1.18 -22.24 -0.57
C ASN A 36 2.59 -21.97 0.00
N PRO A 37 3.36 -23.00 0.42
CA PRO A 37 4.68 -22.82 0.99
C PRO A 37 5.64 -22.06 0.08
N LEU A 38 5.58 -22.28 -1.24
CA LEU A 38 6.45 -21.60 -2.19
C LEU A 38 6.10 -20.11 -2.27
N ALA A 39 4.81 -19.77 -2.28
CA ALA A 39 4.38 -18.37 -2.29
C ALA A 39 4.77 -17.66 -0.99
N LEU A 40 4.68 -18.34 0.17
CA LEU A 40 5.12 -17.81 1.47
C LEU A 40 6.62 -17.50 1.51
N LEU A 41 7.44 -18.20 0.72
CA LEU A 41 8.89 -17.97 0.63
C LEU A 41 9.26 -16.91 -0.41
N GLU A 42 8.53 -16.83 -1.52
CA GLU A 42 8.84 -15.94 -2.64
C GLU A 42 8.25 -14.53 -2.50
N LEU A 43 7.03 -14.41 -1.96
CA LEU A 43 6.39 -13.11 -1.76
C LEU A 43 7.25 -12.17 -0.90
N PRO A 44 7.79 -12.56 0.26
CA PRO A 44 8.63 -11.68 1.08
C PRO A 44 9.89 -11.17 0.37
N ARG A 45 10.45 -11.95 -0.56
CA ARG A 45 11.67 -11.60 -1.31
C ARG A 45 11.39 -10.51 -2.35
N ASN A 46 10.23 -10.58 -3.00
CA ASN A 46 9.76 -9.55 -3.92
C ASN A 46 9.20 -8.30 -3.19
N ILE A 47 8.85 -8.45 -1.91
CA ILE A 47 8.30 -7.38 -1.03
C ILE A 47 9.38 -6.50 -0.42
N ARG A 48 10.68 -6.81 -0.56
CA ARG A 48 11.79 -5.92 -0.15
C ARG A 48 11.84 -4.56 -0.87
N SER A 49 10.86 -4.29 -1.73
CA SER A 49 10.65 -2.99 -2.33
C SER A 49 10.03 -2.01 -1.32
N PRO A 50 10.59 -0.80 -1.13
CA PRO A 50 10.14 0.19 -0.13
C PRO A 50 8.70 0.73 -0.32
N TYR A 51 7.97 0.25 -1.33
CA TYR A 51 6.60 0.66 -1.69
C TYR A 51 5.49 -0.14 -0.99
N TRP A 52 5.82 -0.86 0.10
CA TRP A 52 4.85 -1.64 0.88
C TRP A 52 4.55 -0.95 2.20
N ALA A 53 3.72 0.08 2.14
CA ALA A 53 3.27 0.82 3.31
C ALA A 53 2.18 0.07 4.10
N GLY A 54 2.50 -1.03 4.78
CA GLY A 54 1.54 -1.68 5.70
C GLY A 54 0.29 -2.28 5.04
N GLY A 55 0.27 -2.41 3.72
CA GLY A 55 -0.91 -2.79 2.94
C GLY A 55 -1.81 -1.62 2.50
N PHE A 56 -1.44 -0.37 2.81
CA PHE A 56 -2.10 0.84 2.30
C PHE A 56 -1.70 1.13 0.85
N GLU A 57 -0.43 0.96 0.51
CA GLU A 57 0.04 1.00 -0.88
C GLU A 57 -0.16 -0.36 -1.57
N LEU A 58 -0.50 -0.33 -2.87
CA LEU A 58 -0.49 -1.51 -3.72
C LEU A 58 0.94 -1.73 -4.23
N PRO A 59 1.43 -2.98 -4.27
CA PRO A 59 2.71 -3.26 -4.90
C PRO A 59 2.73 -2.78 -6.35
N ASP A 60 3.81 -2.10 -6.72
CA ASP A 60 4.31 -2.22 -8.07
C ASP A 60 4.83 -3.65 -8.24
N ALA A 61 4.14 -4.42 -9.09
CA ALA A 61 4.43 -5.82 -9.35
C ALA A 61 5.71 -5.96 -10.18
N LEU A 62 6.86 -5.65 -9.59
CA LEU A 62 8.17 -5.88 -10.20
C LEU A 62 8.59 -7.35 -9.98
N SER A 63 8.08 -8.24 -10.85
CA SER A 63 8.74 -9.49 -11.33
C SER A 63 7.78 -10.51 -11.95
N VAL A 64 6.73 -10.07 -12.67
CA VAL A 64 5.87 -10.99 -13.45
C VAL A 64 6.01 -10.70 -14.95
N PRO A 65 5.99 -11.71 -15.84
CA PRO A 65 5.93 -11.47 -17.27
C PRO A 65 4.70 -10.59 -17.59
N ARG A 66 4.92 -9.36 -18.06
CA ARG A 66 3.88 -8.37 -18.47
C ARG A 66 2.70 -8.97 -19.24
N ARG A 67 2.92 -10.08 -19.96
CA ARG A 67 1.92 -10.84 -20.70
C ARG A 67 0.79 -11.42 -19.83
N LEU A 68 1.08 -11.87 -18.61
CA LEU A 68 0.07 -12.46 -17.72
C LEU A 68 -0.85 -11.38 -17.12
N GLU A 69 -0.26 -10.26 -16.69
CA GLU A 69 -1.02 -9.10 -16.22
C GLU A 69 -1.92 -8.53 -17.33
N GLU A 70 -1.40 -8.41 -18.56
CA GLU A 70 -2.17 -7.99 -19.73
C GLU A 70 -3.37 -8.92 -20.01
N SER A 71 -3.20 -10.23 -19.82
CA SER A 71 -4.29 -11.20 -19.96
C SER A 71 -5.41 -10.98 -18.94
N PHE A 72 -5.05 -10.76 -17.66
CA PHE A 72 -6.03 -10.44 -16.62
C PHE A 72 -6.68 -9.07 -16.84
N ARG A 73 -5.94 -8.09 -17.37
CA ARG A 73 -6.48 -6.80 -17.76
C ARG A 73 -7.55 -6.93 -18.82
N ARG A 74 -7.28 -7.66 -19.91
CA ARG A 74 -8.28 -7.90 -20.96
C ARG A 74 -9.51 -8.65 -20.46
N ARG A 75 -9.31 -9.69 -19.64
CA ARG A 75 -10.41 -10.47 -19.05
C ARG A 75 -11.28 -9.66 -18.09
N SER A 76 -10.69 -8.79 -17.28
CA SER A 76 -11.45 -7.91 -16.40
C SER A 76 -12.19 -6.84 -17.19
N ALA A 77 -11.55 -6.23 -18.20
CA ALA A 77 -12.16 -5.23 -19.07
C ALA A 77 -13.32 -5.77 -19.95
N SER A 78 -13.39 -7.08 -20.20
CA SER A 78 -14.49 -7.70 -20.94
C SER A 78 -15.74 -8.00 -20.10
N LEU A 79 -15.69 -7.78 -18.78
CA LEU A 79 -16.82 -8.04 -17.90
C LEU A 79 -17.88 -6.92 -17.95
N PRO A 80 -19.11 -7.16 -17.47
CA PRO A 80 -20.11 -6.09 -17.34
C PRO A 80 -19.59 -4.93 -16.49
N PRO A 81 -19.95 -3.67 -16.80
CA PRO A 81 -19.43 -2.49 -16.08
C PRO A 81 -19.63 -2.53 -14.55
N GLN A 82 -20.77 -3.06 -14.09
CA GLN A 82 -21.04 -3.23 -12.66
C GLN A 82 -20.09 -4.24 -12.00
N THR A 83 -19.76 -5.33 -12.70
CA THR A 83 -18.76 -6.31 -12.23
C THR A 83 -17.36 -5.71 -12.20
N GLN A 84 -16.99 -4.90 -13.19
CA GLN A 84 -15.70 -4.21 -13.22
C GLN A 84 -15.57 -3.26 -12.02
N LEU A 85 -16.60 -2.47 -11.73
CA LEU A 85 -16.60 -1.57 -10.58
C LEU A 85 -16.56 -2.34 -9.26
N LEU A 86 -17.28 -3.46 -9.15
CA LEU A 86 -17.21 -4.30 -7.95
C LEU A 86 -15.81 -4.88 -7.73
N LEU A 87 -15.17 -5.41 -8.79
CA LEU A 87 -13.79 -5.86 -8.72
C LEU A 87 -12.86 -4.73 -8.29
N LEU A 88 -13.10 -3.51 -8.76
CA LEU A 88 -12.34 -2.33 -8.35
C LEU A 88 -12.57 -1.96 -6.89
N VAL A 89 -13.76 -2.15 -6.31
CA VAL A 89 -14.01 -1.97 -4.86
C VAL A 89 -13.26 -3.01 -4.05
N ALA A 90 -13.21 -4.27 -4.50
CA ALA A 90 -12.46 -5.32 -3.82
C ALA A 90 -10.93 -5.12 -3.94
N ALA A 91 -10.46 -4.48 -5.01
CA ALA A 91 -9.04 -4.41 -5.33
C ALA A 91 -8.18 -3.63 -4.32
N PRO A 92 -8.54 -2.46 -3.78
CA PRO A 92 -7.72 -1.76 -2.80
C PRO A 92 -7.92 -2.27 -1.36
N GLU A 93 -8.85 -3.18 -1.09
CA GLU A 93 -9.19 -3.64 0.26
C GLU A 93 -8.57 -5.03 0.57
N PRO A 94 -7.45 -5.11 1.31
CA PRO A 94 -6.68 -6.35 1.46
C PRO A 94 -7.27 -7.36 2.45
N THR A 95 -8.24 -7.01 3.30
CA THR A 95 -8.73 -7.94 4.36
C THR A 95 -9.57 -9.09 3.81
N GLY A 96 -10.18 -8.90 2.64
CA GLY A 96 -11.17 -9.82 2.10
C GLY A 96 -12.47 -9.85 2.91
N ASP A 97 -12.77 -8.81 3.70
CA ASP A 97 -14.03 -8.69 4.44
C ASP A 97 -15.23 -8.58 3.48
N VAL A 98 -16.04 -9.64 3.46
CA VAL A 98 -17.25 -9.75 2.64
C VAL A 98 -18.30 -8.72 3.04
N ALA A 99 -18.45 -8.45 4.35
CA ALA A 99 -19.42 -7.49 4.83
C ALA A 99 -19.02 -6.06 4.43
N LEU A 100 -17.74 -5.72 4.50
CA LEU A 100 -17.21 -4.43 4.03
C LEU A 100 -17.42 -4.26 2.53
N LEU A 101 -17.11 -5.29 1.72
CA LEU A 101 -17.36 -5.25 0.27
C LEU A 101 -18.83 -4.95 -0.02
N TRP A 102 -19.77 -5.62 0.65
CA TRP A 102 -21.19 -5.42 0.40
C TRP A 102 -21.72 -4.07 0.87
N ARG A 103 -21.24 -3.54 1.98
CA ARG A 103 -21.56 -2.17 2.41
C ARG A 103 -21.06 -1.15 1.38
N ALA A 104 -19.82 -1.27 0.92
CA ALA A 104 -19.26 -0.38 -0.11
C ALA A 104 -19.98 -0.52 -1.46
N ALA A 105 -20.32 -1.74 -1.87
CA ALA A 105 -21.12 -2.00 -3.07
C ALA A 105 -22.50 -1.35 -2.99
N ALA A 106 -23.16 -1.40 -1.83
CA ALA A 106 -24.45 -0.74 -1.62
C ALA A 106 -24.36 0.79 -1.77
N HIS A 107 -23.30 1.43 -1.28
CA HIS A 107 -23.06 2.87 -1.53
C HIS A 107 -22.92 3.23 -3.01
N LEU A 108 -22.53 2.27 -3.86
CA LEU A 108 -22.41 2.45 -5.30
C LEU A 108 -23.63 1.94 -6.09
N GLY A 109 -24.67 1.44 -5.41
CA GLY A 109 -25.86 0.86 -6.04
C GLY A 109 -25.58 -0.45 -6.78
N LEU A 110 -24.55 -1.20 -6.37
CA LEU A 110 -24.18 -2.47 -6.99
C LEU A 110 -24.93 -3.63 -6.34
N ALA A 111 -25.61 -4.41 -7.18
CA ALA A 111 -26.28 -5.63 -6.76
C ALA A 111 -25.26 -6.75 -6.48
N ARG A 112 -25.63 -7.73 -5.64
CA ARG A 112 -24.72 -8.82 -5.28
C ARG A 112 -24.38 -9.71 -6.47
N GLU A 113 -25.36 -9.89 -7.34
CA GLU A 113 -25.30 -10.68 -8.57
C GLU A 113 -24.27 -10.14 -9.57
N ALA A 114 -23.80 -8.90 -9.38
CA ALA A 114 -22.72 -8.33 -10.17
C ALA A 114 -21.39 -9.09 -9.99
N THR A 115 -21.23 -9.95 -8.98
CA THR A 115 -20.02 -10.78 -8.79
C THR A 115 -19.99 -12.00 -9.70
N THR A 116 -21.16 -12.53 -10.07
CA THR A 116 -21.28 -13.80 -10.78
C THR A 116 -20.42 -13.87 -12.05
N PRO A 117 -20.36 -12.83 -12.92
CA PRO A 117 -19.50 -12.87 -14.09
C PRO A 117 -18.01 -12.97 -13.74
N ALA A 118 -17.55 -12.38 -12.64
CA ALA A 118 -16.16 -12.48 -12.19
C ALA A 118 -15.84 -13.85 -11.58
N GLU A 119 -16.80 -14.48 -10.90
CA GLU A 119 -16.66 -15.82 -10.33
C GLU A 119 -16.63 -16.89 -11.44
N VAL A 120 -17.54 -16.79 -12.42
CA VAL A 120 -17.55 -17.64 -13.62
C VAL A 120 -16.27 -17.46 -14.44
N ALA A 121 -15.80 -16.22 -14.57
CA ALA A 121 -14.52 -15.94 -15.22
C ALA A 121 -13.32 -16.39 -14.38
N GLY A 122 -13.49 -16.90 -13.15
CA GLY A 122 -12.39 -17.35 -12.29
C GLY A 122 -11.41 -16.24 -11.91
N LEU A 123 -11.90 -15.01 -11.76
CA LEU A 123 -11.10 -13.84 -11.36
C LEU A 123 -11.23 -13.56 -9.86
N LEU A 124 -12.43 -13.79 -9.32
CA LEU A 124 -12.79 -13.55 -7.93
C LEU A 124 -13.47 -14.80 -7.36
N GLU A 125 -13.36 -14.99 -6.06
CA GLU A 125 -14.07 -16.00 -5.29
C GLU A 125 -14.61 -15.33 -4.02
N ILE A 126 -15.89 -15.48 -3.76
CA ILE A 126 -16.53 -14.98 -2.54
C ILE A 126 -17.11 -16.17 -1.79
N ASP A 127 -16.50 -16.48 -0.66
CA ASP A 127 -16.99 -17.47 0.30
C ASP A 127 -16.99 -16.80 1.70
N VAL A 128 -16.27 -17.34 2.68
CA VAL A 128 -16.04 -16.68 3.98
C VAL A 128 -15.25 -15.37 3.83
N ARG A 129 -14.44 -15.26 2.76
CA ARG A 129 -13.66 -14.06 2.42
C ARG A 129 -13.71 -13.80 0.92
N VAL A 130 -13.57 -12.53 0.56
CA VAL A 130 -13.33 -12.09 -0.82
C VAL A 130 -11.88 -12.38 -1.19
N ARG A 131 -11.66 -13.18 -2.23
CA ARG A 131 -10.31 -13.53 -2.69
C ARG A 131 -10.22 -13.38 -4.20
N PHE A 132 -9.16 -12.71 -4.66
CA PHE A 132 -8.78 -12.80 -6.06
C PHE A 132 -8.08 -14.12 -6.29
N ARG A 133 -8.48 -14.86 -7.33
CA ARG A 133 -7.85 -16.17 -7.63
C ARG A 133 -6.37 -16.07 -7.95
N HIS A 134 -5.91 -14.89 -8.37
CA HIS A 134 -4.50 -14.59 -8.56
C HIS A 134 -4.18 -13.17 -8.09
N PRO A 135 -3.08 -12.93 -7.35
CA PRO A 135 -2.68 -11.58 -6.90
C PRO A 135 -2.59 -10.52 -8.02
N LEU A 136 -2.35 -10.95 -9.27
CA LEU A 136 -2.25 -10.07 -10.42
C LEU A 136 -3.60 -9.58 -10.93
N VAL A 137 -4.70 -10.29 -10.66
CA VAL A 137 -6.04 -9.81 -11.03
C VAL A 137 -6.31 -8.51 -10.30
N ARG A 138 -6.00 -8.47 -9.01
CA ARG A 138 -6.12 -7.28 -8.16
C ARG A 138 -5.33 -6.10 -8.74
N SER A 139 -4.06 -6.32 -9.06
CA SER A 139 -3.21 -5.28 -9.67
C SER A 139 -3.74 -4.84 -11.04
N ALA A 140 -4.08 -5.78 -11.91
CA ALA A 140 -4.57 -5.49 -13.26
C ALA A 140 -5.89 -4.70 -13.24
N VAL A 141 -6.83 -5.07 -12.37
CA VAL A 141 -8.10 -4.34 -12.18
C VAL A 141 -7.85 -2.93 -11.69
N TYR A 142 -7.03 -2.76 -10.65
CA TYR A 142 -6.76 -1.44 -10.09
C TYR A 142 -6.02 -0.56 -11.11
N GLN A 143 -5.00 -1.09 -11.79
CA GLN A 143 -4.20 -0.35 -12.76
C GLN A 143 -5.01 0.04 -14.01
N ALA A 144 -5.93 -0.80 -14.47
CA ALA A 144 -6.78 -0.50 -15.61
C ALA A 144 -7.88 0.53 -15.31
N ALA A 145 -8.27 0.69 -14.05
CA ALA A 145 -9.33 1.59 -13.67
C ALA A 145 -8.97 3.06 -13.86
N THR A 146 -9.97 3.83 -14.30
CA THR A 146 -9.85 5.28 -14.44
C THR A 146 -9.69 5.97 -13.07
N LEU A 147 -9.02 7.12 -13.02
CA LEU A 147 -8.88 7.89 -11.77
C LEU A 147 -10.23 8.26 -11.13
N PRO A 148 -11.30 8.64 -11.88
CA PRO A 148 -12.63 8.82 -11.31
C PRO A 148 -13.19 7.55 -10.67
N ASP A 149 -13.07 6.38 -11.30
CA ASP A 149 -13.61 5.13 -10.73
C ASP A 149 -12.83 4.67 -9.51
N ARG A 150 -11.50 4.85 -9.49
CA ARG A 150 -10.67 4.61 -8.30
C ARG A 150 -11.14 5.47 -7.13
N ARG A 151 -11.37 6.77 -7.37
CA ARG A 151 -11.90 7.70 -6.36
C ARG A 151 -13.27 7.28 -5.85
N ARG A 152 -14.18 6.87 -6.73
CA ARG A 152 -15.51 6.35 -6.36
C ARG A 152 -15.43 5.11 -5.49
N ALA A 153 -14.59 4.14 -5.88
CA ALA A 153 -14.38 2.91 -5.11
C ALA A 153 -13.80 3.20 -3.72
N HIS A 154 -12.79 4.07 -3.65
CA HIS A 154 -12.21 4.52 -2.38
C HIS A 154 -13.21 5.31 -1.52
N GLY A 155 -14.02 6.18 -2.11
CA GLY A 155 -15.07 6.90 -1.39
C GLY A 155 -16.08 5.93 -0.75
N ALA A 156 -16.55 4.95 -1.52
CA ALA A 156 -17.45 3.92 -1.02
C ALA A 156 -16.87 3.08 0.12
N LEU A 157 -15.58 2.72 0.03
CA LEU A 157 -14.88 2.01 1.11
C LEU A 157 -14.70 2.88 2.35
N ALA A 158 -14.44 4.18 2.19
CA ALA A 158 -14.32 5.11 3.30
C ALA A 158 -15.64 5.26 4.07
N GLU A 159 -16.76 5.35 3.35
CA GLU A 159 -18.11 5.41 3.95
C GLU A 159 -18.53 4.08 4.59
N ALA A 160 -18.15 2.95 4.00
CA ALA A 160 -18.48 1.62 4.51
C ALA A 160 -17.63 1.15 5.70
N THR A 161 -16.51 1.83 5.97
CA THR A 161 -15.58 1.49 7.06
C THR A 161 -16.05 2.13 8.37
N ASP A 162 -16.20 1.31 9.40
CA ASP A 162 -16.52 1.78 10.75
C ASP A 162 -15.40 2.69 11.30
N PRO A 163 -15.70 3.94 11.71
CA PRO A 163 -14.69 4.88 12.18
C PRO A 163 -13.96 4.45 13.46
N GLN A 164 -14.56 3.62 14.31
CA GLN A 164 -13.97 3.14 15.56
C GLN A 164 -13.15 1.88 15.34
N ALA A 165 -13.64 0.95 14.51
CA ALA A 165 -12.95 -0.32 14.25
C ALA A 165 -11.83 -0.20 13.21
N GLY A 166 -11.90 0.77 12.28
CA GLY A 166 -10.93 0.92 11.21
C GLY A 166 -10.57 2.37 10.87
N PRO A 167 -10.20 3.23 11.84
CA PRO A 167 -9.94 4.65 11.59
C PRO A 167 -8.84 4.89 10.55
N ASP A 168 -7.75 4.11 10.59
CA ASP A 168 -6.61 4.24 9.66
C ASP A 168 -6.99 3.85 8.23
N ARG A 169 -7.74 2.75 8.08
CA ARG A 169 -8.29 2.29 6.80
C ARG A 169 -9.24 3.30 6.20
N ARG A 170 -10.14 3.85 7.03
CA ARG A 170 -11.06 4.90 6.62
C ARG A 170 -10.32 6.14 6.15
N ALA A 171 -9.33 6.61 6.92
CA ALA A 171 -8.51 7.77 6.57
C ALA A 171 -7.79 7.57 5.24
N TRP A 172 -7.19 6.40 5.03
CA TRP A 172 -6.55 6.05 3.76
C TRP A 172 -7.52 6.11 2.58
N HIS A 173 -8.66 5.45 2.68
CA HIS A 173 -9.64 5.44 1.59
C HIS A 173 -10.23 6.83 1.32
N ARG A 174 -10.45 7.65 2.35
CA ARG A 174 -10.87 9.05 2.16
C ARG A 174 -9.79 9.86 1.43
N ALA A 175 -8.52 9.67 1.77
CA ALA A 175 -7.41 10.33 1.07
C ALA A 175 -7.29 9.97 -0.41
N GLN A 176 -7.69 8.76 -0.79
CA GLN A 176 -7.68 8.31 -2.17
C GLN A 176 -8.95 8.70 -2.95
N SER A 177 -10.00 9.19 -2.28
CA SER A 177 -11.24 9.62 -2.93
C SER A 177 -11.28 11.12 -3.27
N VAL A 178 -10.49 11.94 -2.56
CA VAL A 178 -10.41 13.39 -2.73
C VAL A 178 -9.74 13.78 -4.06
N LEU A 179 -10.22 14.87 -4.66
CA LEU A 179 -9.55 15.56 -5.76
C LEU A 179 -8.92 16.86 -5.24
N GLY A 180 -7.61 17.01 -5.41
CA GLY A 180 -6.88 18.19 -4.97
C GLY A 180 -6.48 18.14 -3.50
N ALA A 181 -6.31 19.31 -2.89
CA ALA A 181 -5.95 19.45 -1.48
C ALA A 181 -7.18 19.47 -0.57
N ASP A 182 -7.05 18.89 0.62
CA ASP A 182 -8.07 18.81 1.68
C ASP A 182 -7.36 18.67 3.04
N GLU A 183 -7.44 19.74 3.85
CA GLU A 183 -6.75 19.81 5.14
C GLU A 183 -7.32 18.82 6.17
N GLU A 184 -8.64 18.61 6.21
CA GLU A 184 -9.25 17.67 7.17
C GLU A 184 -8.76 16.24 6.91
N VAL A 185 -8.59 15.89 5.63
CA VAL A 185 -8.10 14.58 5.22
C VAL A 185 -6.60 14.45 5.47
N ALA A 186 -5.82 15.51 5.24
CA ALA A 186 -4.41 15.54 5.61
C ALA A 186 -4.20 15.34 7.12
N GLU A 187 -4.97 16.02 7.97
CA GLU A 187 -4.94 15.80 9.42
C GLU A 187 -5.38 14.38 9.82
N GLY A 188 -6.39 13.83 9.15
CA GLY A 188 -6.84 12.45 9.38
C GLY A 188 -5.72 11.43 9.12
N LEU A 189 -4.93 11.65 8.07
CA LEU A 189 -3.76 10.84 7.76
C LEU A 189 -2.63 11.05 8.76
N GLU A 190 -2.36 12.28 9.18
CA GLU A 190 -1.35 12.59 10.19
C GLU A 190 -1.63 11.87 11.51
N ARG A 191 -2.87 11.89 12.00
CA ARG A 191 -3.32 11.10 13.16
C ARG A 191 -3.15 9.59 12.94
N SER A 192 -3.34 9.11 11.72
CA SER A 192 -3.14 7.69 11.38
C SER A 192 -1.65 7.32 11.35
N ALA A 193 -0.78 8.24 10.93
CA ALA A 193 0.67 8.07 10.99
C ALA A 193 1.18 7.96 12.43
N GLU A 194 0.65 8.76 13.34
CA GLU A 194 0.99 8.69 14.77
C GLU A 194 0.62 7.33 15.37
N ARG A 195 -0.59 6.82 15.08
CA ARG A 195 -1.02 5.48 15.52
C ARG A 195 -0.15 4.38 14.92
N ALA A 196 0.12 4.44 13.62
CA ALA A 196 0.98 3.48 12.94
C ALA A 196 2.39 3.46 13.57
N ARG A 197 2.98 4.63 13.82
CA ARG A 197 4.29 4.76 14.47
C ARG A 197 4.28 4.19 15.90
N ALA A 198 3.23 4.44 16.68
CA ALA A 198 3.09 3.88 18.03
C ALA A 198 3.04 2.34 18.04
N CYS A 199 2.52 1.73 16.97
CA CYS A 199 2.50 0.28 16.78
C CYS A 199 3.74 -0.28 16.04
N GLY A 200 4.75 0.56 15.75
CA GLY A 200 5.96 0.15 15.02
C GLY A 200 5.81 0.08 13.49
N GLY A 201 4.67 0.48 12.94
CA GLY A 201 4.36 0.51 11.51
C GLY A 201 4.98 1.72 10.78
N LEU A 202 6.31 1.77 10.71
CA LEU A 202 7.04 2.92 10.13
C LEU A 202 6.73 3.15 8.64
N ALA A 203 6.60 2.07 7.85
CA ALA A 203 6.27 2.17 6.43
C ALA A 203 4.84 2.72 6.21
N ALA A 204 3.88 2.30 7.05
CA ALA A 204 2.51 2.83 7.03
C ALA A 204 2.48 4.30 7.43
N ALA A 205 3.19 4.67 8.51
CA ALA A 205 3.33 6.07 8.93
C ALA A 205 3.93 6.94 7.82
N ALA A 206 4.95 6.43 7.12
CA ALA A 206 5.57 7.13 6.01
C ALA A 206 4.61 7.40 4.84
N ALA A 207 3.79 6.41 4.43
CA ALA A 207 2.81 6.63 3.37
C ALA A 207 1.68 7.57 3.79
N PHE A 208 1.23 7.49 5.04
CA PHE A 208 0.25 8.44 5.57
C PHE A 208 0.78 9.87 5.55
N LEU A 209 2.02 10.10 5.99
CA LEU A 209 2.63 11.44 6.00
C LEU A 209 2.92 11.97 4.59
N GLN A 210 3.37 11.11 3.69
CA GLN A 210 3.53 11.47 2.28
C GLN A 210 2.20 11.94 1.69
N ARG A 211 1.15 11.13 1.83
CA ARG A 211 -0.18 11.48 1.30
C ARG A 211 -0.77 12.70 2.00
N ALA A 212 -0.52 12.87 3.31
CA ALA A 212 -0.94 14.06 4.04
C ALA A 212 -0.28 15.32 3.49
N ALA A 213 1.02 15.27 3.17
CA ALA A 213 1.73 16.38 2.55
C ALA A 213 1.13 16.75 1.18
N GLU A 214 0.87 15.75 0.32
CA GLU A 214 0.23 15.96 -0.99
C GLU A 214 -1.15 16.63 -0.90
N LEU A 215 -1.93 16.29 0.13
CA LEU A 215 -3.27 16.83 0.35
C LEU A 215 -3.28 18.15 1.15
N SER A 216 -2.15 18.61 1.66
CA SER A 216 -2.09 19.83 2.47
C SER A 216 -2.16 21.08 1.58
N PRO A 217 -3.16 21.98 1.73
CA PRO A 217 -3.22 23.22 0.98
C PRO A 217 -2.17 24.25 1.44
N GLU A 218 -1.92 24.34 2.75
CA GLU A 218 -1.02 25.31 3.37
C GLU A 218 0.46 24.88 3.18
N PRO A 219 1.33 25.74 2.60
CA PRO A 219 2.73 25.38 2.32
C PRO A 219 3.57 24.95 3.54
N GLY A 220 3.38 25.58 4.70
CA GLY A 220 4.06 25.24 5.95
C GLY A 220 3.67 23.86 6.47
N ALA A 221 2.37 23.56 6.54
CA ALA A 221 1.82 22.26 6.93
C ALA A 221 2.28 21.17 5.97
N ARG A 222 2.26 21.44 4.65
CA ARG A 222 2.82 20.56 3.62
C ARG A 222 4.29 20.26 3.90
N ALA A 223 5.11 21.28 4.16
CA ALA A 223 6.53 21.10 4.40
C ALA A 223 6.82 20.34 5.71
N ARG A 224 6.07 20.61 6.78
CA ARG A 224 6.17 19.87 8.05
C ARG A 224 5.84 18.39 7.87
N ARG A 225 4.71 18.08 7.22
CA ARG A 225 4.27 16.70 6.93
C ARG A 225 5.24 15.98 6.00
N ALA A 226 5.77 16.67 4.98
CA ALA A 226 6.79 16.12 4.08
C ALA A 226 8.09 15.79 4.83
N LEU A 227 8.57 16.67 5.70
CA LEU A 227 9.76 16.41 6.52
C LEU A 227 9.54 15.21 7.47
N ALA A 228 8.38 15.15 8.13
CA ALA A 228 8.01 14.01 8.97
C ALA A 228 7.93 12.70 8.16
N GLY A 229 7.35 12.76 6.95
CA GLY A 229 7.29 11.63 6.03
C GLY A 229 8.67 11.19 5.56
N ALA A 230 9.60 12.12 5.30
CA ALA A 230 10.98 11.82 4.95
C ALA A 230 11.71 11.08 6.08
N HIS A 231 11.54 11.54 7.33
CA HIS A 231 12.06 10.83 8.49
C HIS A 231 11.52 9.39 8.56
N ALA A 232 10.20 9.21 8.43
CA ALA A 232 9.58 7.89 8.47
C ALA A 232 10.04 6.98 7.31
N LYS A 233 10.21 7.51 6.09
CA LYS A 233 10.77 6.77 4.94
C LYS A 233 12.22 6.35 5.21
N HIS A 234 13.04 7.22 5.79
CA HIS A 234 14.41 6.87 6.16
C HIS A 234 14.45 5.77 7.23
N GLU A 235 13.65 5.90 8.29
CA GLU A 235 13.53 4.90 9.35
C GLU A 235 12.98 3.55 8.83
N SER A 236 12.16 3.56 7.78
CA SER A 236 11.66 2.36 7.11
C SER A 236 12.59 1.81 6.00
N GLY A 237 13.80 2.34 5.85
CA GLY A 237 14.79 1.85 4.87
C GLY A 237 14.51 2.26 3.42
N ALA A 238 13.84 3.40 3.19
CA ALA A 238 13.53 3.96 1.89
C ALA A 238 14.25 5.32 1.67
N PRO A 239 15.59 5.35 1.59
CA PRO A 239 16.37 6.59 1.56
C PRO A 239 16.11 7.45 0.32
N GLU A 240 15.90 6.86 -0.86
CA GLU A 240 15.61 7.61 -2.09
C GLU A 240 14.26 8.33 -2.00
N ALA A 241 13.21 7.62 -1.57
CA ALA A 241 11.90 8.21 -1.33
C ALA A 241 11.94 9.28 -0.22
N ALA A 242 12.82 9.13 0.78
CA ALA A 242 13.03 10.16 1.78
C ALA A 242 13.63 11.44 1.16
N LEU A 243 14.58 11.33 0.22
CA LEU A 243 15.16 12.49 -0.48
C LEU A 243 14.11 13.25 -1.31
N GLU A 244 13.18 12.54 -1.97
CA GLU A 244 12.07 13.15 -2.70
C GLU A 244 11.18 14.00 -1.77
N LEU A 245 10.84 13.45 -0.60
CA LEU A 245 10.06 14.19 0.41
C LEU A 245 10.82 15.36 1.02
N LEU A 246 12.15 15.27 1.18
CA LEU A 246 12.97 16.40 1.60
C LEU A 246 12.99 17.52 0.56
N ALA A 247 12.95 17.19 -0.73
CA ALA A 247 12.82 18.20 -1.79
C ALA A 247 11.49 18.94 -1.68
N VAL A 248 10.37 18.22 -1.42
CA VAL A 248 9.07 18.85 -1.15
C VAL A 248 9.11 19.75 0.09
N ALA A 249 9.71 19.27 1.19
CA ALA A 249 9.82 20.04 2.42
C ALA A 249 10.66 21.32 2.25
N ALA A 250 11.72 21.27 1.44
CA ALA A 250 12.63 22.41 1.23
C ALA A 250 11.97 23.59 0.49
N VAL A 251 10.91 23.36 -0.28
CA VAL A 251 10.18 24.41 -1.01
C VAL A 251 9.32 25.27 -0.08
N GLY A 252 8.85 24.71 1.04
CA GLY A 252 7.94 25.42 1.95
C GLY A 252 8.64 26.29 3.00
N PRO A 253 7.87 27.16 3.69
CA PRO A 253 8.38 27.98 4.78
C PRO A 253 8.65 27.09 6.01
N LEU A 254 9.90 26.72 6.20
CA LEU A 254 10.38 26.01 7.39
C LEU A 254 11.03 26.97 8.37
N ASP A 255 10.65 26.86 9.64
CA ASP A 255 11.33 27.49 10.76
C ASP A 255 12.80 27.00 10.87
N PRO A 256 13.69 27.72 11.59
CA PRO A 256 15.11 27.37 11.67
C PRO A 256 15.38 25.94 12.13
N LEU A 257 14.63 25.45 13.13
CA LEU A 257 14.83 24.10 13.66
C LEU A 257 14.41 22.99 12.67
N PRO A 258 13.19 23.00 12.08
CA PRO A 258 12.84 22.09 10.98
C PRO A 258 13.83 22.14 9.80
N ARG A 259 14.33 23.32 9.43
CA ARG A 259 15.33 23.45 8.37
C ARG A 259 16.65 22.76 8.73
N ALA A 260 17.12 22.90 9.97
CA ALA A 260 18.31 22.18 10.44
C ALA A 260 18.10 20.64 10.43
N ARG A 261 16.92 20.16 10.81
CA ARG A 261 16.57 18.72 10.76
C ARG A 261 16.58 18.18 9.33
N LEU A 262 16.04 18.96 8.39
CA LEU A 262 16.05 18.62 6.97
C LEU A 262 17.49 18.42 6.46
N GLU A 263 18.37 19.38 6.71
CA GLU A 263 19.77 19.28 6.25
C GLU A 263 20.53 18.15 6.94
N LEU A 264 20.29 17.92 8.23
CA LEU A 264 20.87 16.78 8.95
C LEU A 264 20.43 15.44 8.33
N LEU A 265 19.13 15.26 8.07
CA LEU A 265 18.62 14.02 7.48
C LEU A 265 19.15 13.82 6.06
N ARG A 266 19.24 14.88 5.26
CA ARG A 266 19.84 14.83 3.92
C ARG A 266 21.29 14.36 3.98
N ALA A 267 22.08 14.88 4.93
CA ALA A 267 23.47 14.46 5.13
C ALA A 267 23.59 13.00 5.59
N GLN A 268 22.72 12.55 6.51
CA GLN A 268 22.68 11.16 6.98
C GLN A 268 22.37 10.18 5.85
N ILE A 269 21.36 10.48 5.02
CA ILE A 269 21.02 9.66 3.85
C ILE A 269 22.19 9.62 2.88
N GLY A 270 22.80 10.77 2.56
CA GLY A 270 23.95 10.86 1.67
C GLY A 270 25.12 9.99 2.15
N PHE A 271 25.44 10.03 3.45
CA PHE A 271 26.51 9.23 4.04
C PHE A 271 26.25 7.71 3.97
N HIS A 272 25.00 7.27 4.17
CA HIS A 272 24.65 5.85 4.05
C HIS A 272 24.75 5.36 2.59
N LEU A 273 24.23 6.14 1.64
CA LEU A 273 24.27 5.77 0.21
C LEU A 273 25.69 5.69 -0.33
N THR A 274 26.59 6.60 0.06
CA THR A 274 28.00 6.56 -0.38
C THR A 274 28.76 5.37 0.20
N ARG A 275 28.50 4.99 1.46
CA ARG A 275 29.10 3.79 2.07
C ARG A 275 28.63 2.49 1.42
N ASP A 276 27.35 2.39 1.07
CA ASP A 276 26.81 1.19 0.41
C ASP A 276 27.33 1.05 -1.04
N SER A 277 27.56 2.16 -1.74
CA SER A 277 28.23 2.14 -3.05
C SER A 277 29.73 1.77 -2.98
N ASP A 278 30.36 1.93 -1.81
CA ASP A 278 31.77 1.58 -1.54
C ASP A 278 31.94 0.20 -0.86
N GLY A 279 30.91 -0.66 -0.88
CA GLY A 279 30.99 -2.04 -0.37
C GLY A 279 32.15 -2.88 -0.97
N PRO A 280 32.64 -3.92 -0.25
CA PRO A 280 33.95 -4.55 -0.48
C PRO A 280 34.02 -5.49 -1.70
N LEU A 281 33.71 -4.99 -2.90
CA LEU A 281 33.85 -5.69 -4.18
C LEU A 281 34.61 -4.87 -5.23
N ARG A 282 35.56 -4.02 -4.80
CA ARG A 282 36.55 -3.38 -5.68
C ARG A 282 38.01 -3.57 -5.27
N ALA A 283 38.29 -4.54 -4.39
CA ALA A 283 39.66 -4.89 -3.98
C ALA A 283 40.19 -6.21 -4.58
N ALA A 284 39.65 -6.69 -5.70
CA ALA A 284 40.12 -7.92 -6.36
C ALA A 284 40.26 -7.79 -7.89
N ALA A 285 40.75 -6.63 -8.37
CA ALA A 285 41.04 -6.44 -9.80
C ALA A 285 42.45 -5.90 -10.10
N HIS A 286 43.35 -5.85 -9.11
CA HIS A 286 44.77 -5.57 -9.35
C HIS A 286 45.63 -6.34 -8.36
N LEU A 287 45.91 -7.60 -8.68
CA LEU A 287 47.14 -8.36 -8.44
C LEU A 287 47.08 -9.61 -9.34
#